data_AF-A0A7S3I6R3-F1
#
_entry.id   AF-A0A7S3I6R3-F1
#
_cell.length_a   1.000
_cell.length_b   1.000
_cell.length_c   1.000
_cell.angle_alpha   90.00
_cell.angle_beta   90.00
_cell.angle_gamma   90.00
#
_symmetry.space_group_name_H-M   'P 1'
#
loop_
_entity.id
_entity.type
_entity.pdbx_description
1 polymer ?
#
loop_
_entity_poly.entity_id
_entity_poly.type
_entity_poly.pdbx_seq_one_letter_code
_entity_poly.pdbx_strand_id
1 'polypeptide(L)'
;NDKSTSCAGWAKSGECQGENSEMLARMCPLSCSTCQLECADKHEFCGSWAKKGDCATNPGYMIKECPTSCGICTPTCKDIHTDCPGWSSAGACGENPSYMLK
;
A
#
# COMPACT_ATOMS: atom_id res chain seq x y z
N ASN A 1 0.38 -8.28 -9.97
CA ASN A 1 -0.17 -9.25 -9.00
C ASN A 1 0.62 -10.54 -9.04
N ASP A 2 0.83 -11.11 -7.86
CA ASP A 2 1.47 -12.40 -7.66
C ASP A 2 0.67 -13.53 -8.29
N LYS A 3 1.38 -14.49 -8.86
CA LYS A 3 0.81 -15.62 -9.61
C LYS A 3 0.77 -16.91 -8.77
N SER A 4 1.48 -16.93 -7.65
CA SER A 4 1.53 -18.07 -6.73
C SER A 4 1.20 -17.62 -5.31
N THR A 5 0.45 -18.44 -4.59
CA THR A 5 0.18 -18.25 -3.16
C THR A 5 1.45 -18.39 -2.30
N SER A 6 2.48 -19.06 -2.82
CA SER A 6 3.77 -19.21 -2.16
C SER A 6 4.66 -17.96 -2.23
N CYS A 7 4.30 -16.95 -3.04
CA CYS A 7 5.09 -15.74 -3.24
C CYS A 7 5.46 -15.04 -1.92
N ALA A 8 4.52 -14.93 -0.98
CA ALA A 8 4.76 -14.34 0.33
C ALA A 8 5.79 -15.15 1.15
N GLY A 9 5.78 -16.48 1.01
CA GLY A 9 6.74 -17.37 1.67
C GLY A 9 8.14 -17.22 1.07
N TRP A 10 8.25 -17.27 -0.26
CA TRP A 10 9.51 -17.11 -0.98
C TRP A 10 10.15 -15.73 -0.76
N ALA A 11 9.34 -14.68 -0.70
CA ALA A 11 9.83 -13.35 -0.36
C ALA A 11 10.39 -13.29 1.07
N LYS A 12 9.70 -13.89 2.04
CA LYS A 12 10.18 -13.96 3.43
C LYS A 12 11.45 -14.79 3.58
N SER A 13 11.67 -15.81 2.74
CA SER A 13 12.89 -16.61 2.76
C SER A 13 14.06 -15.98 1.99
N GLY A 14 13.89 -14.79 1.41
CA GLY A 14 14.96 -14.08 0.69
C GLY A 14 15.20 -14.57 -0.74
N GLU A 15 14.29 -15.38 -1.29
CA GLU A 15 14.44 -15.93 -2.64
C GLU A 15 14.36 -14.86 -3.74
N CYS A 16 13.70 -13.74 -3.45
CA CYS A 16 13.64 -12.59 -4.34
C CYS A 16 15.02 -11.95 -4.60
N GLN A 17 16.04 -12.28 -3.79
CA GLN A 17 17.42 -11.83 -3.95
C GLN A 17 18.37 -12.99 -4.31
N GLY A 18 17.86 -14.23 -4.41
CA GLY A 18 18.65 -15.42 -4.72
C GLY A 18 18.84 -15.65 -6.23
N GLU A 19 19.35 -16.83 -6.58
CA GLU A 19 19.58 -17.22 -7.97
C GLU A 19 18.29 -17.25 -8.81
N ASN A 20 17.14 -17.47 -8.15
CA ASN A 20 15.81 -17.50 -8.78
C ASN A 20 15.12 -16.13 -8.85
N SER A 21 15.83 -15.05 -8.48
CA SER A 21 15.28 -13.70 -8.35
C SER A 21 14.61 -13.19 -9.63
N GLU A 22 15.15 -13.47 -10.82
CA GLU A 22 14.52 -13.01 -12.08
C GLU A 22 13.18 -13.71 -12.33
N MET A 23 13.08 -15.01 -12.07
CA MET A 23 11.83 -15.76 -12.21
C MET A 23 10.79 -15.25 -11.19
N LEU A 24 11.22 -15.05 -9.94
CA LEU A 24 10.36 -14.56 -8.87
C LEU A 24 9.95 -13.10 -9.08
N ALA A 25 10.78 -12.27 -9.71
CA ALA A 25 10.40 -10.92 -10.11
C ALA A 25 9.20 -10.89 -11.06
N ARG A 26 9.08 -11.89 -11.96
CA ARG A 26 7.95 -12.00 -12.90
C ARG A 26 6.73 -12.70 -12.28
N MET A 27 6.97 -13.73 -11.47
CA MET A 27 5.91 -14.54 -10.88
C MET A 27 5.31 -13.93 -9.62
N CYS A 28 6.12 -13.25 -8.83
CA CYS A 28 5.81 -12.67 -7.54
C CYS A 28 6.11 -11.17 -7.49
N PRO A 29 5.63 -10.37 -8.45
CA PRO A 29 6.06 -8.98 -8.57
C PRO A 29 5.68 -8.11 -7.36
N LEU A 30 4.58 -8.42 -6.66
CA LEU A 30 4.19 -7.70 -5.45
C LEU A 30 5.01 -8.18 -4.24
N SER A 31 5.09 -9.50 -4.00
CA SER A 31 5.86 -10.03 -2.87
C SER A 31 7.35 -9.72 -2.96
N CYS A 32 7.94 -9.76 -4.16
CA CYS A 32 9.34 -9.40 -4.40
C CYS A 32 9.57 -7.89 -4.57
N SER A 33 8.52 -7.07 -4.40
CA SER A 33 8.61 -5.60 -4.50
C SER A 33 9.16 -5.07 -5.84
N THR A 34 9.05 -5.85 -6.93
CA THR A 34 9.40 -5.41 -8.28
C THR A 34 8.27 -4.61 -8.94
N CYS A 35 7.05 -4.76 -8.41
CA CYS A 35 5.90 -3.91 -8.68
C CYS A 35 5.25 -3.59 -7.34
N GLN A 36 4.87 -2.33 -7.13
CA GLN A 36 4.14 -1.92 -5.93
C GLN A 36 2.67 -1.78 -6.27
N LEU A 37 1.81 -2.24 -5.36
CA LEU A 37 0.40 -1.87 -5.39
C LEU A 37 0.30 -0.43 -4.89
N GLU A 38 0.00 0.50 -5.80
CA GLU A 38 -0.41 1.86 -5.42
C GLU A 38 -1.74 1.77 -4.69
N CYS A 39 -1.66 1.76 -3.37
CA CYS A 39 -2.80 1.70 -2.49
C CYS A 39 -3.26 3.11 -2.14
N ALA A 40 -3.90 3.77 -3.10
CA ALA A 40 -4.45 5.10 -2.93
C ALA A 40 -5.72 5.26 -3.76
N ASP A 41 -6.67 6.03 -3.23
CA ASP A 41 -7.79 6.53 -4.00
C ASP A 41 -7.30 7.52 -5.07
N LYS A 42 -7.77 7.33 -6.30
CA LYS A 42 -7.40 8.12 -7.48
C LYS A 42 -8.42 9.20 -7.81
N HIS A 43 -9.56 9.20 -7.13
CA HIS A 43 -10.63 10.15 -7.36
C HIS A 43 -11.06 10.85 -6.07
N GLU A 44 -11.27 12.16 -6.14
CA GLU A 44 -11.74 12.97 -5.02
C GLU A 44 -13.11 12.52 -4.45
N PHE A 45 -13.92 11.81 -5.25
CA PHE A 45 -15.25 11.34 -4.86
C PHE A 45 -15.25 9.92 -4.28
N CYS A 46 -14.10 9.26 -4.18
CA CYS A 46 -14.02 7.89 -3.67
C CYS A 46 -14.70 7.73 -2.31
N GLY A 47 -14.50 8.68 -1.39
CA GLY A 47 -15.16 8.65 -0.08
C GLY A 47 -16.68 8.79 -0.17
N SER A 48 -17.19 9.58 -1.11
CA SER A 48 -18.64 9.76 -1.33
C SER A 48 -19.26 8.53 -1.99
N TRP A 49 -18.61 7.96 -2.99
CA TRP A 49 -19.06 6.74 -3.68
C TRP A 49 -19.03 5.53 -2.74
N ALA A 50 -17.98 5.38 -1.93
CA ALA A 50 -17.92 4.34 -0.93
C ALA A 50 -19.07 4.45 0.09
N LYS A 51 -19.34 5.67 0.60
CA LYS A 51 -20.50 5.93 1.49
C LYS A 51 -21.85 5.61 0.83
N LYS A 52 -21.96 5.81 -0.49
CA LYS A 52 -23.16 5.47 -1.27
C LYS A 52 -23.33 3.96 -1.49
N GLY A 53 -22.29 3.16 -1.22
CA GLY A 53 -22.30 1.71 -1.41
C GLY A 53 -21.72 1.24 -2.73
N ASP A 54 -21.03 2.11 -3.47
CA ASP A 54 -20.45 1.77 -4.78
C ASP A 54 -19.39 0.67 -4.69
N CYS A 55 -18.77 0.47 -3.50
CA CYS A 55 -17.88 -0.66 -3.26
C CYS A 55 -18.57 -2.02 -3.47
N ALA A 56 -19.89 -2.11 -3.23
CA ALA A 56 -20.67 -3.32 -3.42
C ALA A 56 -21.40 -3.34 -4.77
N THR A 57 -21.90 -2.19 -5.24
CA THR A 57 -22.69 -2.11 -6.47
C THR A 57 -21.84 -1.94 -7.73
N ASN A 58 -20.63 -1.39 -7.62
CA ASN A 58 -19.65 -1.23 -8.69
C ASN A 58 -18.22 -1.60 -8.24
N PRO A 59 -18.01 -2.84 -7.75
CA PRO A 59 -16.75 -3.25 -7.16
C PRO A 59 -15.58 -3.17 -8.15
N GLY A 60 -15.82 -3.49 -9.44
CA GLY A 60 -14.77 -3.49 -10.45
C GLY A 60 -14.14 -2.11 -10.71
N TYR A 61 -14.94 -1.05 -10.66
CA TYR A 61 -14.45 0.33 -10.76
C TYR A 61 -13.82 0.77 -9.44
N MET A 62 -14.52 0.55 -8.33
CA MET A 62 -14.06 1.01 -7.02
C MET A 62 -12.76 0.34 -6.57
N ILE A 63 -12.52 -0.93 -6.89
CA ILE A 63 -11.25 -1.60 -6.58
C ILE A 63 -10.08 -0.94 -7.33
N LYS A 64 -10.31 -0.42 -8.54
CA LYS A 64 -9.25 0.17 -9.38
C LYS A 64 -8.99 1.65 -9.06
N GLU A 65 -10.06 2.38 -8.78
CA GLU A 65 -10.03 3.83 -8.61
C GLU A 65 -10.09 4.25 -7.14
N CYS A 66 -10.71 3.45 -6.28
CA CYS A 66 -11.00 3.79 -4.89
C CYS A 66 -10.66 2.65 -3.90
N PRO A 67 -9.48 2.01 -4.01
CA PRO A 67 -9.16 0.84 -3.21
C PRO A 67 -9.09 1.14 -1.71
N THR A 68 -8.68 2.35 -1.31
CA THR A 68 -8.58 2.72 0.11
C THR A 68 -9.95 3.05 0.69
N SER A 69 -10.78 3.80 -0.05
CA SER A 69 -12.15 4.12 0.38
C SER A 69 -13.02 2.86 0.52
N CYS A 70 -12.75 1.81 -0.26
CA CYS A 70 -13.44 0.52 -0.14
C CYS A 70 -12.78 -0.47 0.83
N GLY A 71 -11.69 -0.08 1.51
CA GLY A 71 -10.99 -0.95 2.46
C GLY A 71 -10.33 -2.17 1.82
N ILE A 72 -10.07 -2.13 0.51
CA ILE A 72 -9.38 -3.20 -0.23
C ILE A 72 -7.91 -3.27 0.18
N CYS A 73 -7.34 -2.10 0.48
CA CYS A 73 -5.99 -1.98 0.98
C CYS A 73 -5.90 -0.74 1.88
N THR A 74 -4.83 -0.66 2.68
CA THR A 74 -4.50 0.50 3.50
C THR A 74 -3.22 1.15 2.98
N PRO A 75 -3.19 2.48 2.79
CA PRO A 75 -1.97 3.16 2.40
C PRO A 75 -0.93 2.95 3.50
N THR A 76 0.31 2.71 3.10
CA THR A 76 1.42 2.65 4.05
C THR A 76 1.76 4.07 4.48
N CYS A 77 1.57 4.38 5.76
CA CYS A 77 2.16 5.58 6.32
C CYS A 77 3.67 5.40 6.34
N LYS A 78 4.38 6.30 5.65
CA LYS A 78 5.84 6.27 5.58
C LYS A 78 6.38 7.63 6.00
N ASP A 79 7.33 7.59 6.93
CA ASP A 79 8.09 8.77 7.30
C ASP A 79 8.86 9.28 6.07
N ILE A 80 8.49 10.47 5.60
CA ILE A 80 9.17 11.12 4.47
C ILE A 80 10.48 11.79 4.90
N HIS A 81 10.59 12.12 6.18
CA HIS A 81 11.75 12.76 6.77
C HIS A 81 12.53 11.76 7.62
N THR A 82 13.84 11.71 7.41
CA THR A 82 14.76 10.86 8.17
C THR A 82 14.76 11.15 9.67
N ASP A 83 14.41 12.38 10.05
CA ASP A 83 14.34 12.84 11.43
C ASP A 83 12.99 12.56 12.11
N CYS A 84 12.00 12.01 11.37
CA CYS A 84 10.68 11.71 11.91
C CYS A 84 10.72 10.88 13.21
N PRO A 85 11.57 9.83 13.35
CA PRO A 85 11.67 9.09 14.61
C PRO A 85 12.10 9.97 15.80
N GLY A 86 12.97 10.95 15.56
CA GLY A 86 13.42 11.91 16.56
C GLY A 86 12.30 12.90 16.94
N TRP A 87 11.61 13.45 15.95
CA TRP A 87 10.49 14.37 16.17
C TRP A 87 9.32 13.69 16.88
N SER A 88 9.00 12.45 16.47
CA SER A 88 8.01 11.60 17.14
C SER A 88 8.37 11.41 18.62
N SER A 89 9.63 11.08 18.91
CA SER A 89 10.13 10.93 20.29
C SER A 89 10.08 12.24 21.09
N ALA A 90 10.20 13.38 20.43
CA ALA A 90 10.08 14.71 21.02
C ALA A 90 8.62 15.19 21.18
N GLY A 91 7.62 14.40 20.78
CA GLY A 91 6.21 14.76 20.90
C GLY A 91 5.63 15.59 19.75
N ALA A 92 6.37 15.73 18.65
CA ALA A 92 5.95 16.56 17.51
C ALA A 92 4.61 16.13 16.89
N CYS A 93 4.21 14.86 17.02
CA CYS A 93 2.89 14.37 16.60
C CYS A 93 1.74 15.13 17.24
N GLY A 94 1.87 15.51 18.51
CA GLY A 94 0.85 16.27 19.24
C GLY A 94 1.04 17.78 19.10
N GLU A 95 2.28 18.25 19.08
CA GLU A 95 2.57 19.69 19.05
C GLU A 95 2.41 20.31 17.65
N ASN A 96 2.78 19.57 16.60
CA ASN A 96 2.78 20.06 15.22
C ASN A 96 2.10 19.07 14.26
N PRO A 97 0.84 18.68 14.51
CA PRO A 97 0.15 17.63 13.74
C PRO A 97 0.04 17.95 12.26
N SER A 98 -0.14 19.23 11.88
CA SER A 98 -0.22 19.64 10.47
C SER A 98 1.09 19.46 9.69
N TYR A 99 2.24 19.39 10.38
CA TYR A 99 3.53 19.10 9.75
C TYR A 99 3.80 17.59 9.73
N MET A 100 3.34 16.85 10.75
CA MET A 100 3.52 15.40 10.87
C MET A 100 2.61 14.57 9.95
N LEU A 101 1.50 15.14 9.47
CA LEU A 101 0.54 14.47 8.57
C LEU A 101 0.81 14.76 7.08
N LYS A 102 2.00 15.28 6.74
CA LYS A 102 2.44 15.55 5.36
C LYS A 102 3.43 14.49 4.91
#